data_AF-A0A7W6CVE6-F1
#
_entry.id   AF-A0A7W6CVE6-F1
#
_cell.length_a   1.000
_cell.length_b   1.000
_cell.length_c   1.000
_cell.angle_alpha   90.00
_cell.angle_beta   90.00
_cell.angle_gamma   90.00
#
_symmetry.space_group_name_H-M   'P 1'
#
loop_
_entity.id
_entity.type
_entity.pdbx_description
1 polymer ?
#
loop_
_entity_poly.entity_id
_entity_poly.type
_entity_poly.pdbx_seq_one_letter_code
_entity_poly.pdbx_strand_id
1 'polypeptide(L)'
;MTPDTALILCRLLFDAAVILIWGSAAYLGALVSPDLGRAVGDRLSWLNMTAIAIAVTSTAAILPLRTAIIGDGWSDLFTPEMIWAVMTQTDVGNAWIVQAGGALLLGATAFLPSAYRQRGRAVCAALLLLSLTLSGHAAMNSGWLRLVHRVNSGVHLLSAGAWLGALVPVLLILPMLGRGAPRADARMALMRFSTAGHVAVTLVLLSGIANTLLILGGLPSDWSFSYQRLLTVKIVLVVAMAGIAVVNRYVFVPRFARHHSVLPLKVCVVAEIVLGLAVIALVAWFGTLQPR
;
A
#
# COMPACT_ATOMS: atom_id res chain seq x y z
N MET A 1 -22.12 -5.80 -13.17
CA MET A 1 -20.84 -5.11 -12.89
C MET A 1 -20.25 -4.66 -14.21
N THR A 2 -19.76 -3.43 -14.33
CA THR A 2 -19.09 -2.93 -15.55
C THR A 2 -17.58 -3.26 -15.53
N PRO A 3 -16.90 -3.30 -16.69
CA PRO A 3 -15.44 -3.50 -16.75
C PRO A 3 -14.68 -2.47 -15.91
N ASP A 4 -15.11 -1.20 -15.89
CA ASP A 4 -14.51 -0.15 -15.04
C ASP A 4 -14.62 -0.46 -13.55
N THR A 5 -15.79 -0.90 -13.10
CA THR A 5 -16.00 -1.26 -11.69
C THR A 5 -15.12 -2.45 -11.29
N ALA A 6 -15.01 -3.44 -12.17
CA ALA A 6 -14.13 -4.59 -11.97
C ALA A 6 -12.66 -4.18 -11.93
N LEU A 7 -12.22 -3.27 -12.81
CA LEU A 7 -10.86 -2.75 -12.79
C LEU A 7 -10.55 -1.98 -11.49
N ILE A 8 -11.48 -1.15 -11.01
CA ILE A 8 -11.33 -0.43 -9.74
C ILE A 8 -11.18 -1.43 -8.58
N LEU A 9 -12.01 -2.49 -8.56
CA LEU A 9 -11.92 -3.54 -7.55
C LEU A 9 -10.57 -4.28 -7.62
N CYS A 10 -10.11 -4.67 -8.81
CA CYS A 10 -8.80 -5.31 -8.99
C CYS A 10 -7.65 -4.42 -8.51
N ARG A 11 -7.70 -3.11 -8.79
CA ARG A 11 -6.71 -2.15 -8.29
C ARG A 11 -6.73 -2.06 -6.77
N LEU A 12 -7.90 -1.93 -6.16
CA LEU A 12 -8.05 -1.91 -4.69
C LEU A 12 -7.47 -3.17 -4.06
N LEU A 13 -7.83 -4.34 -4.58
CA LEU A 13 -7.37 -5.63 -4.07
C LEU A 13 -5.86 -5.78 -4.21
N PHE A 14 -5.31 -5.42 -5.38
CA PHE A 14 -3.88 -5.41 -5.63
C PHE A 14 -3.15 -4.45 -4.67
N ASP A 15 -3.55 -3.18 -4.62
CA ASP A 15 -2.89 -2.15 -3.82
C ASP A 15 -2.90 -2.52 -2.34
N ALA A 16 -4.06 -2.95 -1.80
CA ALA A 16 -4.19 -3.38 -0.42
C ALA A 16 -3.30 -4.59 -0.09
N ALA A 17 -3.26 -5.59 -0.98
CA ALA A 17 -2.43 -6.77 -0.79
C ALA A 17 -0.93 -6.44 -0.79
N VAL A 18 -0.46 -5.66 -1.76
CA VAL A 18 0.96 -5.33 -1.89
C VAL A 18 1.40 -4.39 -0.76
N ILE A 19 0.58 -3.41 -0.38
CA ILE A 19 0.83 -2.54 0.79
C ILE A 19 0.97 -3.36 2.07
N LEU A 20 0.03 -4.30 2.30
CA LEU A 20 0.06 -5.17 3.47
C LEU A 20 1.37 -5.98 3.52
N ILE A 21 1.73 -6.63 2.41
CA ILE A 21 2.94 -7.46 2.36
C ILE A 21 4.20 -6.60 2.55
N TRP A 22 4.30 -5.46 1.86
CA TRP A 22 5.43 -4.55 1.98
C TRP A 22 5.61 -4.08 3.42
N GLY A 23 4.61 -3.44 4.02
CA GLY A 23 4.74 -2.88 5.36
C GLY A 23 4.93 -3.94 6.42
N SER A 24 4.21 -5.08 6.33
CA SER A 24 4.37 -6.17 7.27
C SER A 24 5.77 -6.78 7.19
N ALA A 25 6.25 -7.09 5.99
CA ALA A 25 7.53 -7.77 5.81
C ALA A 25 8.73 -6.85 6.11
N ALA A 26 8.65 -5.57 5.72
CA ALA A 26 9.67 -4.58 6.03
C ALA A 26 9.76 -4.34 7.54
N TYR A 27 8.63 -4.19 8.23
CA TYR A 27 8.61 -4.01 9.68
C TYR A 27 9.18 -5.23 10.42
N LEU A 28 8.67 -6.43 10.14
CA LEU A 28 9.12 -7.66 10.81
C LEU A 28 10.58 -8.00 10.47
N GLY A 29 11.02 -7.72 9.24
CA GLY A 29 12.37 -8.05 8.78
C GLY A 29 13.47 -7.06 9.20
N ALA A 30 13.12 -5.79 9.42
CA ALA A 30 14.10 -4.74 9.70
C ALA A 30 14.01 -4.16 11.12
N LEU A 31 12.81 -4.11 11.74
CA LEU A 31 12.60 -3.39 13.00
C LEU A 31 12.30 -4.31 14.19
N VAL A 32 11.91 -5.55 13.96
CA VAL A 32 11.59 -6.54 15.00
C VAL A 32 12.76 -7.51 15.21
N SER A 33 12.93 -8.06 16.42
CA SER A 33 13.95 -9.10 16.68
C SER A 33 13.68 -10.33 15.79
N PRO A 34 14.71 -11.07 15.33
CA PRO A 34 14.51 -12.20 14.43
C PRO A 34 13.52 -13.26 14.97
N ASP A 35 13.55 -13.54 16.27
CA ASP A 35 12.71 -14.57 16.89
C ASP A 35 11.24 -14.12 16.95
N LEU A 36 10.98 -12.90 17.43
CA LEU A 36 9.63 -12.33 17.46
C LEU A 36 9.09 -12.10 16.03
N GLY A 37 9.96 -11.64 15.12
CA GLY A 37 9.64 -11.41 13.72
C GLY A 37 9.21 -12.69 12.99
N ARG A 38 9.90 -13.81 13.25
CA ARG A 38 9.49 -15.13 12.75
C ARG A 38 8.18 -15.58 13.37
N ALA A 39 8.04 -15.51 14.70
CA ALA A 39 6.82 -15.94 15.39
C ALA A 39 5.56 -15.18 14.91
N VAL A 40 5.66 -13.86 14.73
CA VAL A 40 4.55 -13.04 14.19
C VAL A 40 4.37 -13.29 12.69
N GLY A 41 5.46 -13.43 11.94
CA GLY A 41 5.43 -13.74 10.51
C GLY A 41 4.75 -15.07 10.19
N ASP A 42 4.94 -16.08 11.03
CA ASP A 42 4.30 -17.40 10.90
C ASP A 42 2.80 -17.32 11.22
N ARG A 43 2.40 -16.52 12.22
CA ARG A 43 0.97 -16.23 12.48
C ARG A 43 0.30 -15.49 11.32
N LEU A 44 1.05 -14.64 10.62
CA LEU A 44 0.60 -13.92 9.43
C LEU A 44 0.80 -14.71 8.13
N SER A 45 1.23 -15.97 8.19
CA SER A 45 1.57 -16.75 6.98
C SER A 45 0.35 -16.90 6.06
N TRP A 46 -0.80 -17.31 6.60
CA TRP A 46 -2.04 -17.47 5.86
C TRP A 46 -2.47 -16.14 5.21
N LEU A 47 -2.46 -15.04 5.98
CA LEU A 47 -2.86 -13.73 5.49
C LEU A 47 -1.94 -13.25 4.37
N ASN A 48 -0.62 -13.46 4.53
CA ASN A 48 0.35 -13.15 3.49
C ASN A 48 0.16 -14.01 2.24
N MET A 49 -0.17 -15.30 2.37
CA MET A 49 -0.45 -16.16 1.21
C MET A 49 -1.73 -15.73 0.49
N THR A 50 -2.78 -15.39 1.24
CA THR A 50 -4.01 -14.83 0.66
C THR A 50 -3.72 -13.50 -0.05
N ALA A 51 -2.94 -12.60 0.55
CA ALA A 51 -2.55 -11.34 -0.07
C ALA A 51 -1.71 -11.56 -1.34
N ILE A 52 -0.76 -12.50 -1.34
CA ILE A 52 0.03 -12.85 -2.53
C ILE A 52 -0.88 -13.41 -3.63
N ALA A 53 -1.79 -14.32 -3.30
CA ALA A 53 -2.75 -14.86 -4.26
C ALA A 53 -3.64 -13.76 -4.85
N ILE A 54 -4.12 -12.83 -4.01
CA ILE A 54 -4.88 -11.66 -4.45
C ILE A 54 -4.05 -10.77 -5.38
N ALA A 55 -2.80 -10.48 -5.04
CA ALA A 55 -1.93 -9.65 -5.87
C ALA A 55 -1.68 -10.30 -7.25
N VAL A 56 -1.38 -11.61 -7.28
CA VAL A 56 -1.15 -12.36 -8.54
C VAL A 56 -2.42 -12.41 -9.39
N THR A 57 -3.55 -12.79 -8.79
CA THR A 57 -4.83 -12.90 -9.52
C THR A 57 -5.35 -11.55 -9.99
N SER A 58 -5.22 -10.49 -9.18
CA SER A 58 -5.59 -9.13 -9.57
C SER A 58 -4.69 -8.63 -10.70
N THR A 59 -3.38 -8.91 -10.66
CA THR A 59 -2.46 -8.57 -11.76
C THR A 59 -2.88 -9.28 -13.04
N ALA A 60 -3.15 -10.59 -12.99
CA ALA A 60 -3.60 -11.35 -14.15
C ALA A 60 -4.93 -10.82 -14.72
N ALA A 61 -5.86 -10.38 -13.87
CA ALA A 61 -7.15 -9.85 -14.29
C ALA A 61 -7.08 -8.43 -14.88
N ILE A 62 -6.12 -7.60 -14.45
CA ILE A 62 -6.02 -6.19 -14.89
C ILE A 62 -5.87 -6.06 -16.40
N LEU A 63 -5.04 -6.89 -17.05
CA LEU A 63 -4.79 -6.75 -18.48
C LEU A 63 -6.05 -7.05 -19.34
N PRO A 64 -6.73 -8.20 -19.18
CA PRO A 64 -8.03 -8.45 -19.81
C PRO A 64 -9.05 -7.33 -19.53
N LEU A 65 -9.15 -6.85 -18.29
CA LEU A 65 -10.07 -5.75 -17.95
C LEU A 65 -9.74 -4.47 -18.71
N ARG A 66 -8.46 -4.21 -19.01
CA ARG A 66 -8.05 -3.08 -19.84
C ARG A 66 -8.44 -3.27 -21.30
N THR A 67 -8.37 -4.49 -21.85
CA THR A 67 -8.83 -4.74 -23.22
C THR A 67 -10.34 -4.54 -23.34
N ALA A 68 -11.11 -5.01 -22.35
CA ALA A 68 -12.56 -4.80 -22.30
C ALA A 68 -12.98 -3.31 -22.20
N ILE A 69 -12.15 -2.45 -21.60
CA ILE A 69 -12.40 -0.99 -21.50
C ILE A 69 -11.97 -0.26 -22.77
N ILE A 70 -10.91 -0.72 -23.45
CA ILE A 70 -10.39 -0.10 -24.68
C ILE A 70 -11.22 -0.54 -25.90
N GLY A 71 -11.70 -1.78 -25.91
CA GLY A 71 -12.74 -2.24 -26.84
C GLY A 71 -14.11 -1.69 -26.45
N ASP A 72 -15.16 -2.46 -26.68
CA ASP A 72 -16.55 -2.06 -26.41
C ASP A 72 -17.25 -2.99 -25.40
N GLY A 73 -16.49 -3.53 -24.43
CA GLY A 73 -17.02 -4.22 -23.26
C GLY A 73 -16.54 -5.66 -23.07
N TRP A 74 -17.36 -6.47 -22.37
CA TRP A 74 -16.96 -7.79 -21.87
C TRP A 74 -16.63 -8.80 -22.97
N SER A 75 -17.15 -8.64 -24.19
CA SER A 75 -16.82 -9.48 -25.34
C SER A 75 -15.35 -9.41 -25.72
N ASP A 76 -14.69 -8.28 -25.45
CA ASP A 76 -13.31 -8.02 -25.85
C ASP A 76 -12.28 -8.37 -24.76
N LEU A 77 -12.75 -8.98 -23.67
CA LEU A 77 -11.93 -9.33 -22.51
C LEU A 77 -10.77 -10.27 -22.86
N PHE A 78 -10.98 -11.18 -23.81
CA PHE A 78 -9.98 -12.20 -24.20
C PHE A 78 -9.59 -12.16 -25.68
N THR A 79 -9.84 -11.04 -26.37
CA THR A 79 -9.46 -10.89 -27.79
C THR A 79 -7.93 -10.88 -27.92
N PRO A 80 -7.31 -11.90 -28.53
CA PRO A 80 -5.85 -12.05 -28.53
C PRO A 80 -5.11 -10.87 -29.17
N GLU A 81 -5.68 -10.32 -30.25
CA GLU A 81 -5.11 -9.18 -30.98
C GLU A 81 -5.11 -7.92 -30.11
N MET A 82 -6.18 -7.68 -29.33
CA MET A 82 -6.25 -6.55 -28.40
C MET A 82 -5.32 -6.75 -27.21
N ILE A 83 -5.24 -7.96 -26.65
CA ILE A 83 -4.30 -8.28 -25.56
C ILE A 83 -2.88 -7.97 -26.03
N TRP A 84 -2.49 -8.46 -27.21
CA TRP A 84 -1.17 -8.21 -27.77
C TRP A 84 -0.91 -6.72 -28.03
N ALA A 85 -1.88 -6.01 -28.61
CA ALA A 85 -1.78 -4.59 -28.86
C ALA A 85 -1.63 -3.78 -27.56
N VAL A 86 -2.47 -4.03 -26.55
CA VAL A 86 -2.39 -3.36 -25.26
C VAL A 86 -1.05 -3.65 -24.59
N MET A 87 -0.58 -4.90 -24.59
CA MET A 87 0.70 -5.28 -23.99
C MET A 87 1.90 -4.59 -24.64
N THR A 88 1.96 -4.55 -25.97
CA THR A 88 3.17 -4.16 -26.71
C THR A 88 3.19 -2.72 -27.19
N GLN A 89 2.01 -2.11 -27.37
CA GLN A 89 1.86 -0.78 -27.98
C GLN A 89 1.45 0.31 -26.98
N THR A 90 1.28 -0.02 -25.70
CA THR A 90 0.89 0.96 -24.67
C THR A 90 1.87 0.99 -23.50
N ASP A 91 2.09 2.18 -22.93
CA ASP A 91 2.87 2.35 -21.71
C ASP A 91 2.27 1.59 -20.53
N VAL A 92 0.94 1.44 -20.50
CA VAL A 92 0.20 0.69 -19.48
C VAL A 92 0.51 -0.81 -19.59
N GLY A 93 0.57 -1.37 -20.80
CA GLY A 93 0.95 -2.75 -21.06
C GLY A 93 2.40 -3.05 -20.65
N ASN A 94 3.33 -2.16 -21.02
CA ASN A 94 4.73 -2.27 -20.61
C ASN A 94 4.89 -2.25 -19.08
N ALA A 95 4.18 -1.35 -18.40
CA ALA A 95 4.14 -1.32 -16.94
C ALA A 95 3.53 -2.60 -16.33
N TRP A 96 2.48 -3.14 -16.96
CA TRP A 96 1.85 -4.39 -16.55
C TRP A 96 2.80 -5.59 -16.66
N ILE A 97 3.64 -5.68 -17.69
CA ILE A 97 4.63 -6.76 -17.82
C ILE A 97 5.59 -6.76 -16.62
N VAL A 98 6.07 -5.57 -16.21
CA VAL A 98 6.92 -5.43 -15.03
C VAL A 98 6.17 -5.84 -13.76
N GLN A 99 4.89 -5.45 -13.64
CA GLN A 99 4.03 -5.84 -12.50
C GLN A 99 3.79 -7.35 -12.46
N ALA A 100 3.53 -8.00 -13.60
CA ALA A 100 3.34 -9.44 -13.71
C ALA A 100 4.60 -10.20 -13.28
N GLY A 101 5.78 -9.79 -13.78
CA GLY A 101 7.06 -10.34 -13.34
C GLY A 101 7.28 -10.15 -11.83
N GLY A 102 6.99 -8.95 -11.30
CA GLY A 102 7.08 -8.65 -9.87
C GLY A 102 6.12 -9.48 -9.00
N ALA A 103 4.88 -9.69 -9.46
CA ALA A 103 3.88 -10.52 -8.77
C ALA A 103 4.30 -12.00 -8.74
N LEU A 104 4.87 -12.52 -9.83
CA LEU A 104 5.43 -13.88 -9.88
C LEU A 104 6.63 -14.04 -8.93
N LEU A 105 7.56 -13.08 -8.92
CA LEU A 105 8.68 -13.07 -7.98
C LEU A 105 8.20 -12.99 -6.54
N LEU A 106 7.17 -12.19 -6.27
CA LEU A 106 6.52 -12.13 -4.96
C LEU A 106 5.91 -13.49 -4.57
N GLY A 107 5.25 -14.18 -5.51
CA GLY A 107 4.78 -15.56 -5.35
C GLY A 107 5.89 -16.54 -5.01
N ALA A 108 7.03 -16.44 -5.71
CA ALA A 108 8.19 -17.30 -5.49
C ALA A 108 8.79 -17.18 -4.07
N THR A 109 8.54 -16.07 -3.37
CA THR A 109 8.97 -15.91 -1.96
C THR A 109 8.37 -16.94 -1.02
N ALA A 110 7.26 -17.59 -1.39
CA ALA A 110 6.67 -18.68 -0.61
C ALA A 110 7.63 -19.88 -0.46
N PHE A 111 8.49 -20.10 -1.45
CA PHE A 111 9.47 -21.19 -1.47
C PHE A 111 10.79 -20.83 -0.77
N LEU A 112 10.97 -19.59 -0.33
CA LEU A 112 12.17 -19.19 0.40
C LEU A 112 12.21 -19.82 1.81
N PRO A 113 13.41 -20.16 2.31
CA PRO A 113 13.60 -20.54 3.71
C PRO A 113 13.05 -19.47 4.65
N SER A 114 12.50 -19.89 5.80
CA SER A 114 11.87 -18.97 6.77
C SER A 114 12.77 -17.78 7.15
N ALA A 115 14.07 -18.01 7.27
CA ALA A 115 15.07 -16.97 7.57
C ALA A 115 15.14 -15.82 6.55
N TYR A 116 14.87 -16.09 5.27
CA TYR A 116 14.97 -15.10 4.18
C TYR A 116 13.61 -14.62 3.68
N ARG A 117 12.53 -15.30 4.05
CA ARG A 117 11.17 -15.09 3.52
C ARG A 117 10.66 -13.66 3.69
N GLN A 118 10.82 -13.06 4.87
CA GLN A 118 10.37 -11.67 5.12
C GLN A 118 11.17 -10.66 4.31
N ARG A 119 12.51 -10.84 4.21
CA ARG A 119 13.35 -9.96 3.39
C ARG A 119 12.99 -10.06 1.91
N GLY A 120 12.81 -11.29 1.40
CA GLY A 120 12.37 -11.51 0.03
C GLY A 120 11.02 -10.86 -0.28
N ARG A 121 10.03 -11.07 0.59
CA ARG A 121 8.71 -10.42 0.47
C ARG A 121 8.80 -8.89 0.48
N ALA A 122 9.59 -8.32 1.38
CA ALA A 122 9.77 -6.88 1.47
C ALA A 122 10.38 -6.32 0.17
N VAL A 123 11.46 -6.93 -0.34
CA VAL A 123 12.09 -6.49 -1.59
C VAL A 123 11.14 -6.62 -2.78
N CYS A 124 10.51 -7.79 -2.96
CA CYS A 124 9.58 -8.01 -4.07
C CYS A 124 8.37 -7.07 -4.01
N ALA A 125 7.76 -6.89 -2.84
CA ALA A 125 6.61 -5.98 -2.68
C ALA A 125 7.00 -4.51 -2.87
N ALA A 126 8.19 -4.08 -2.43
CA ALA A 126 8.70 -2.73 -2.70
C ALA A 126 8.89 -2.50 -4.20
N LEU A 127 9.53 -3.43 -4.90
CA LEU A 127 9.72 -3.33 -6.36
C LEU A 127 8.37 -3.29 -7.07
N LEU A 128 7.39 -4.08 -6.62
CA LEU A 128 6.05 -4.08 -7.17
C LEU A 128 5.32 -2.74 -6.92
N LEU A 129 5.43 -2.14 -5.73
CA LEU A 129 4.92 -0.78 -5.48
C LEU A 129 5.61 0.27 -6.36
N LEU A 130 6.94 0.19 -6.51
CA LEU A 130 7.69 1.11 -7.36
C LEU A 130 7.28 0.97 -8.84
N SER A 131 6.94 -0.25 -9.29
CA SER A 131 6.47 -0.48 -10.66
C SER A 131 5.16 0.24 -10.99
N LEU A 132 4.33 0.57 -9.98
CA LEU A 132 3.12 1.36 -10.19
C LEU A 132 3.43 2.77 -10.74
N THR A 133 4.60 3.32 -10.39
CA THR A 133 5.06 4.64 -10.87
C THR A 133 5.39 4.68 -12.37
N LEU A 134 5.53 3.51 -13.01
CA LEU A 134 5.77 3.41 -14.45
C LEU A 134 4.53 3.80 -15.26
N SER A 135 3.35 3.78 -14.64
CA SER A 135 2.05 4.11 -15.26
C SER A 135 1.30 5.18 -14.46
N GLY A 136 0.13 5.62 -14.94
CA GLY A 136 -0.68 6.64 -14.29
C GLY A 136 -0.11 8.05 -14.44
N HIS A 137 -0.53 8.99 -13.58
CA HIS A 137 -0.18 10.41 -13.74
C HIS A 137 1.32 10.70 -13.63
N ALA A 138 2.08 9.86 -12.93
CA ALA A 138 3.53 9.98 -12.86
C ALA A 138 4.23 9.74 -14.22
N ALA A 139 3.57 9.01 -15.14
CA ALA A 139 4.07 8.78 -16.48
C ALA A 139 3.69 9.89 -17.48
N MET A 140 2.72 10.75 -17.12
CA MET A 140 2.19 11.79 -18.03
C MET A 140 3.17 12.94 -18.28
N ASN A 141 4.05 13.26 -17.33
CA ASN A 141 5.09 14.27 -17.54
C ASN A 141 6.17 13.76 -18.51
N SER A 142 6.97 14.67 -19.07
CA SER A 142 8.09 14.36 -19.96
C SER A 142 9.44 14.77 -19.35
N GLY A 143 10.55 14.22 -19.89
CA GLY A 143 11.92 14.59 -19.51
C GLY A 143 12.22 14.41 -18.01
N TRP A 144 12.96 15.35 -17.43
CA TRP A 144 13.39 15.33 -16.02
C TRP A 144 12.20 15.37 -15.04
N LEU A 145 11.10 16.03 -15.42
CA LEU A 145 9.93 16.16 -14.56
C LEU A 145 9.23 14.81 -14.35
N ARG A 146 9.24 13.93 -15.37
CA ARG A 146 8.79 12.54 -15.25
C ARG A 146 9.58 11.79 -14.18
N LEU A 147 10.92 11.94 -14.18
CA LEU A 147 11.77 11.27 -13.20
C LEU A 147 11.47 11.76 -11.78
N VAL A 148 11.36 13.08 -11.59
CA VAL A 148 11.00 13.68 -10.29
C VAL A 148 9.64 13.17 -9.80
N HIS A 149 8.63 13.15 -10.67
CA HIS A 149 7.29 12.67 -10.30
C HIS A 149 7.28 11.19 -9.96
N ARG A 150 8.01 10.35 -10.71
CA ARG A 150 8.16 8.91 -10.40
C ARG A 150 8.87 8.67 -9.07
N VAL A 151 9.97 9.37 -8.79
CA VAL A 151 10.69 9.26 -7.51
C VAL A 151 9.80 9.70 -6.36
N ASN A 152 9.12 10.84 -6.49
CA ASN A 152 8.18 11.32 -5.47
C ASN A 152 7.02 10.33 -5.23
N SER A 153 6.45 9.78 -6.30
CA SER A 153 5.40 8.75 -6.23
C SER A 153 5.90 7.48 -5.56
N GLY A 154 7.14 7.05 -5.85
CA GLY A 154 7.77 5.90 -5.23
C GLY A 154 7.99 6.11 -3.72
N VAL A 155 8.51 7.29 -3.33
CA VAL A 155 8.64 7.67 -1.91
C VAL A 155 7.27 7.66 -1.23
N HIS A 156 6.24 8.22 -1.86
CA HIS A 156 4.87 8.22 -1.33
C HIS A 156 4.34 6.80 -1.11
N LEU A 157 4.44 5.93 -2.12
CA LEU A 157 3.93 4.56 -2.05
C LEU A 157 4.69 3.71 -1.03
N LEU A 158 6.02 3.78 -0.99
CA LEU A 158 6.82 3.02 -0.04
C LEU A 158 6.59 3.50 1.39
N SER A 159 6.51 4.81 1.64
CA SER A 159 6.26 5.36 2.97
C SER A 159 4.82 5.09 3.44
N ALA A 160 3.82 5.26 2.57
CA ALA A 160 2.42 4.95 2.89
C ALA A 160 2.24 3.46 3.14
N GLY A 161 2.83 2.61 2.29
CA GLY A 161 2.77 1.17 2.45
C GLY A 161 3.50 0.69 3.70
N ALA A 162 4.63 1.30 4.06
CA ALA A 162 5.34 1.01 5.30
C ALA A 162 4.51 1.38 6.53
N TRP A 163 3.83 2.54 6.53
CA TRP A 163 2.94 2.94 7.60
C TRP A 163 1.75 1.97 7.72
N LEU A 164 0.95 1.82 6.66
CA LEU A 164 -0.30 1.05 6.72
C LEU A 164 -0.07 -0.45 6.88
N GLY A 165 0.85 -1.04 6.11
CA GLY A 165 1.07 -2.48 6.13
C GLY A 165 1.69 -2.98 7.45
N ALA A 166 2.44 -2.12 8.16
CA ALA A 166 3.00 -2.47 9.46
C ALA A 166 1.99 -2.44 10.61
N LEU A 167 0.82 -1.82 10.44
CA LEU A 167 -0.22 -1.78 11.50
C LEU A 167 -0.73 -3.19 11.85
N VAL A 168 -0.80 -4.10 10.88
CA VAL A 168 -1.27 -5.48 11.10
C VAL A 168 -0.37 -6.28 12.04
N PRO A 169 0.96 -6.41 11.82
CA PRO A 169 1.83 -7.03 12.81
C PRO A 169 1.88 -6.27 14.13
N VAL A 170 1.74 -4.94 14.14
CA VAL A 170 1.64 -4.15 15.38
C VAL A 170 0.43 -4.59 16.23
N LEU A 171 -0.74 -4.85 15.62
CA LEU A 171 -1.90 -5.39 16.34
C LEU A 171 -1.63 -6.74 16.99
N LEU A 172 -0.80 -7.59 16.37
CA LEU A 172 -0.43 -8.89 16.92
C LEU A 172 0.63 -8.80 18.03
N ILE A 173 1.49 -7.79 17.98
CA ILE A 173 2.55 -7.55 18.98
C ILE A 173 2.01 -6.84 20.23
N LEU A 174 1.03 -5.94 20.10
CA LEU A 174 0.44 -5.19 21.21
C LEU A 174 0.04 -6.06 22.43
N PRO A 175 -0.69 -7.19 22.28
CA PRO A 175 -1.03 -8.09 23.39
C PRO A 175 0.18 -8.72 24.08
N MET A 176 1.33 -8.80 23.40
CA MET A 176 2.55 -9.46 23.89
C MET A 176 3.31 -8.59 24.90
N LEU A 177 2.80 -7.38 25.20
CA LEU A 177 3.28 -6.53 26.30
C LEU A 177 2.96 -7.10 27.71
N GLY A 178 2.28 -8.25 27.80
CA GLY A 178 2.06 -9.01 29.03
C GLY A 178 3.36 -9.53 29.69
N ARG A 179 3.29 -10.02 30.94
CA ARG A 179 4.46 -10.46 31.73
C ARG A 179 5.28 -11.57 31.01
N GLY A 180 6.61 -11.49 31.06
CA GLY A 180 7.55 -12.51 30.52
C GLY A 180 8.62 -11.96 29.56
N ALA A 181 9.55 -12.82 29.12
CA ALA A 181 10.62 -12.47 28.19
C ALA A 181 10.15 -11.87 26.82
N PRO A 182 9.03 -12.33 26.20
CA PRO A 182 8.49 -11.72 24.98
C PRO A 182 8.15 -10.22 25.11
N ARG A 183 8.03 -9.70 26.33
CA ARG A 183 7.67 -8.31 26.62
C ARG A 183 8.73 -7.32 26.19
N ALA A 184 10.02 -7.62 26.42
CA ALA A 184 11.11 -6.69 26.14
C ALA A 184 11.25 -6.48 24.63
N ASP A 185 11.23 -7.58 23.86
CA ASP A 185 11.25 -7.57 22.40
C ASP A 185 10.00 -6.90 21.81
N ALA A 186 8.81 -7.21 22.33
CA ALA A 186 7.58 -6.55 21.90
C ALA A 186 7.60 -5.04 22.16
N ARG A 187 8.09 -4.61 23.34
CA ARG A 187 8.27 -3.19 23.66
C ARG A 187 9.25 -2.52 22.70
N MET A 188 10.41 -3.14 22.45
CA MET A 188 11.42 -2.61 21.52
C MET A 188 10.86 -2.48 20.10
N ALA A 189 10.16 -3.52 19.62
CA ALA A 189 9.50 -3.52 18.32
C ALA A 189 8.49 -2.38 18.17
N LEU A 190 7.64 -2.13 19.18
CA LEU A 190 6.65 -1.05 19.14
C LEU A 190 7.28 0.34 19.26
N MET A 191 8.37 0.50 20.02
CA MET A 191 9.12 1.76 20.05
C MET A 191 9.76 2.07 18.69
N ARG A 192 10.40 1.07 18.06
CA ARG A 192 10.98 1.21 16.72
C ARG A 192 9.92 1.50 15.65
N PHE A 193 8.76 0.84 15.73
CA PHE A 193 7.60 1.16 14.89
C PHE A 193 7.21 2.63 15.04
N SER A 194 7.08 3.11 16.27
CA SER A 194 6.65 4.48 16.52
C SER A 194 7.65 5.51 15.96
N THR A 195 8.95 5.28 16.13
CA THR A 195 10.00 6.15 15.57
C THR A 195 10.00 6.13 14.05
N ALA A 196 9.99 4.95 13.43
CA ALA A 196 9.89 4.82 11.97
C ALA A 196 8.59 5.42 11.41
N GLY A 197 7.50 5.31 12.16
CA GLY A 197 6.19 5.88 11.83
C GLY A 197 6.22 7.40 11.67
N HIS A 198 7.04 8.14 12.44
CA HIS A 198 7.18 9.59 12.24
C HIS A 198 7.78 9.90 10.87
N VAL A 199 8.84 9.19 10.52
CA VAL A 199 9.52 9.35 9.23
C VAL A 199 8.56 8.97 8.09
N ALA A 200 7.88 7.83 8.20
CA ALA A 200 6.92 7.38 7.19
C ALA A 200 5.77 8.39 7.00
N VAL A 201 5.09 8.81 8.09
CA VAL A 201 4.00 9.78 8.01
C VAL A 201 4.47 11.11 7.43
N THR A 202 5.64 11.60 7.84
CA THR A 202 6.21 12.86 7.32
C THR A 202 6.47 12.76 5.82
N LEU A 203 7.10 11.67 5.38
CA LEU A 203 7.35 11.42 3.96
C LEU A 203 6.05 11.29 3.16
N VAL A 204 5.02 10.61 3.70
CA VAL A 204 3.70 10.49 3.06
C VAL A 204 3.06 11.86 2.85
N LEU A 205 3.08 12.72 3.87
CA LEU A 205 2.48 14.05 3.80
C LEU A 205 3.22 14.94 2.78
N LEU A 206 4.55 15.03 2.89
CA LEU A 206 5.36 15.86 1.99
C LEU A 206 5.26 15.39 0.53
N SER A 207 5.42 14.08 0.30
CA SER A 207 5.31 13.51 -1.04
C SER A 207 3.88 13.56 -1.59
N GLY A 208 2.87 13.50 -0.73
CA GLY A 208 1.46 13.65 -1.10
C GLY A 208 1.11 15.06 -1.56
N ILE A 209 1.64 16.08 -0.86
CA ILE A 209 1.56 17.48 -1.28
C ILE A 209 2.25 17.65 -2.63
N ALA A 210 3.48 17.15 -2.77
CA ALA A 210 4.22 17.21 -4.03
C ALA A 210 3.48 16.52 -5.18
N ASN A 211 2.88 15.34 -4.97
CA ASN A 211 2.06 14.67 -5.98
C ASN A 211 0.84 15.52 -6.38
N THR A 212 0.17 16.14 -5.41
CA THR A 212 -0.97 17.02 -5.68
C THR A 212 -0.56 18.19 -6.57
N LEU A 213 0.57 18.84 -6.25
CA LEU A 213 1.12 19.94 -7.05
C LEU A 213 1.59 19.48 -8.43
N LEU A 214 2.24 18.32 -8.55
CA LEU A 214 2.72 17.79 -9.84
C LEU A 214 1.58 17.36 -10.76
N ILE A 215 0.45 16.91 -10.21
CA ILE A 215 -0.71 16.46 -10.98
C ILE A 215 -1.64 17.63 -11.33
N LEU A 216 -1.95 18.50 -10.36
CA LEU A 216 -2.95 19.56 -10.53
C LEU A 216 -2.34 20.94 -10.80
N GLY A 217 -1.03 21.13 -10.61
CA GLY A 217 -0.38 22.44 -10.66
C GLY A 217 -0.71 23.35 -9.48
N GLY A 218 -1.43 22.86 -8.46
CA GLY A 218 -1.93 23.64 -7.34
C GLY A 218 -2.74 22.78 -6.36
N LEU A 219 -3.41 23.43 -5.41
CA LEU A 219 -4.38 22.76 -4.54
C LEU A 219 -5.67 22.45 -5.29
N PRO A 220 -6.42 21.40 -4.91
CA PRO A 220 -7.75 21.15 -5.47
C PRO A 220 -8.63 22.38 -5.27
N SER A 221 -9.15 22.93 -6.36
CA SER A 221 -9.92 24.17 -6.37
C SER A 221 -11.24 24.07 -7.14
N ASP A 222 -11.40 23.05 -7.98
CA ASP A 222 -12.60 22.85 -8.77
C ASP A 222 -13.24 21.49 -8.47
N TRP A 223 -14.26 21.50 -7.61
CA TRP A 223 -14.99 20.30 -7.17
C TRP A 223 -16.06 19.82 -8.15
N SER A 224 -16.23 20.49 -9.30
CA SER A 224 -17.05 19.95 -10.39
C SER A 224 -16.42 18.66 -10.93
N PHE A 225 -15.08 18.59 -10.95
CA PHE A 225 -14.34 17.39 -11.32
C PHE A 225 -14.35 16.35 -10.20
N SER A 226 -14.87 15.17 -10.51
CA SER A 226 -14.93 14.03 -9.57
C SER A 226 -13.56 13.66 -9.00
N TYR A 227 -12.49 13.77 -9.80
CA TYR A 227 -11.11 13.54 -9.35
C TYR A 227 -10.73 14.44 -8.17
N GLN A 228 -10.90 15.76 -8.31
CA GLN A 228 -10.51 16.73 -7.27
C GLN A 228 -11.35 16.58 -6.00
N ARG A 229 -12.65 16.27 -6.14
CA ARG A 229 -13.53 15.96 -5.00
C ARG A 229 -13.06 14.73 -4.22
N LEU A 230 -12.80 13.62 -4.89
CA LEU A 230 -12.32 12.39 -4.24
C LEU A 230 -10.92 12.56 -3.64
N LEU A 231 -10.03 13.32 -4.30
CA LEU A 231 -8.72 13.67 -3.76
C LEU A 231 -8.84 14.51 -2.48
N THR A 232 -9.78 15.46 -2.43
CA THR A 232 -10.03 16.26 -1.22
C THR A 232 -10.47 15.36 -0.06
N VAL A 233 -11.37 14.40 -0.30
CA VAL A 233 -11.77 13.41 0.71
C VAL A 233 -10.57 12.59 1.18
N LYS A 234 -9.71 12.12 0.27
CA LYS A 234 -8.48 11.41 0.63
C LYS A 234 -7.60 12.25 1.57
N ILE A 235 -7.39 13.54 1.25
CA ILE A 235 -6.56 14.43 2.06
C ILE A 235 -7.13 14.55 3.48
N VAL A 236 -8.45 14.77 3.62
CA VAL A 236 -9.11 14.84 4.92
C VAL A 236 -8.92 13.56 5.73
N LEU A 237 -9.11 12.39 5.10
CA LEU A 237 -8.91 11.10 5.77
C LEU A 237 -7.45 10.92 6.22
N VAL A 238 -6.47 11.26 5.39
CA VAL A 238 -5.04 11.15 5.76
C VAL A 238 -4.69 12.08 6.92
N VAL A 239 -5.22 13.30 6.94
CA VAL A 239 -5.03 14.23 8.07
C VAL A 239 -5.67 13.68 9.35
N ALA A 240 -6.88 13.12 9.27
CA ALA A 240 -7.53 12.47 10.40
C ALA A 240 -6.72 11.28 10.94
N MET A 241 -6.19 10.43 10.05
CA MET A 241 -5.31 9.32 10.39
C MET A 241 -4.03 9.79 11.10
N ALA A 242 -3.38 10.83 10.57
CA ALA A 242 -2.20 11.41 11.20
C ALA A 242 -2.53 11.97 12.60
N GLY A 243 -3.69 12.61 12.76
CA GLY A 243 -4.20 13.05 14.06
C GLY A 243 -4.38 11.89 15.04
N ILE A 244 -5.00 10.79 14.61
CA ILE A 244 -5.14 9.57 15.43
C ILE A 244 -3.77 9.02 15.83
N ALA A 245 -2.82 8.93 14.90
CA ALA A 245 -1.48 8.42 15.17
C ALA A 245 -0.73 9.29 16.21
N VAL A 246 -0.85 10.61 16.11
CA VAL A 246 -0.30 11.58 17.09
C VAL A 246 -0.95 11.39 18.46
N VAL A 247 -2.29 11.34 18.53
CA VAL A 247 -3.01 11.12 19.80
C VAL A 247 -2.64 9.76 20.41
N ASN A 248 -2.54 8.71 19.60
CA ASN A 248 -2.14 7.38 20.04
C ASN A 248 -0.76 7.40 20.70
N ARG A 249 0.22 8.08 20.09
CA ARG A 249 1.58 8.17 20.64
C ARG A 249 1.69 9.09 21.86
N TYR A 250 1.11 10.28 21.82
CA TYR A 250 1.36 11.29 22.86
C TYR A 250 0.37 11.24 24.01
N VAL A 251 -0.79 10.57 23.84
CA VAL A 251 -1.82 10.46 24.87
C VAL A 251 -1.99 9.02 25.34
N PHE A 252 -2.22 8.07 24.43
CA PHE A 252 -2.57 6.69 24.83
C PHE A 252 -1.37 5.85 25.25
N VAL A 253 -0.21 5.96 24.57
CA VAL A 253 1.01 5.23 24.96
C VAL A 253 1.47 5.61 26.39
N PRO A 254 1.55 6.89 26.80
CA PRO A 254 1.88 7.25 28.19
C PRO A 254 0.85 6.76 29.21
N ARG A 255 -0.44 6.77 28.86
CA ARG A 255 -1.52 6.26 29.75
C ARG A 255 -1.45 4.74 29.92
N PHE A 256 -1.05 4.00 28.88
CA PHE A 256 -0.83 2.55 28.98
C PHE A 256 0.26 2.20 30.00
N ALA A 257 1.33 2.99 30.08
CA ALA A 257 2.36 2.79 31.10
C ALA A 257 1.83 2.88 32.53
N ARG A 258 0.69 3.55 32.75
CA ARG A 258 0.04 3.72 34.06
C ARG A 258 -1.04 2.67 34.36
N HIS A 259 -1.87 2.30 33.38
CA HIS A 259 -3.07 1.48 33.59
C HIS A 259 -3.01 0.08 32.95
N HIS A 260 -1.91 -0.27 32.27
CA HIS A 260 -1.64 -1.58 31.63
C HIS A 260 -2.72 -2.12 30.67
N SER A 261 -3.70 -1.30 30.25
CA SER A 261 -4.73 -1.70 29.28
C SER A 261 -4.34 -1.35 27.85
N VAL A 262 -4.11 -2.37 27.01
CA VAL A 262 -3.77 -2.20 25.58
C VAL A 262 -4.97 -1.86 24.70
N LEU A 263 -6.19 -1.92 25.23
CA LEU A 263 -7.42 -1.79 24.43
C LEU A 263 -7.52 -0.44 23.68
N PRO A 264 -7.23 0.73 24.30
CA PRO A 264 -7.29 2.01 23.58
C PRO A 264 -6.31 2.08 22.39
N LEU A 265 -5.10 1.50 22.55
CA LEU A 265 -4.12 1.45 21.47
C LEU A 265 -4.60 0.57 20.32
N LYS A 266 -5.19 -0.60 20.63
CA LYS A 266 -5.76 -1.49 19.62
C LYS A 266 -6.87 -0.81 18.83
N VAL A 267 -7.77 -0.09 19.51
CA VAL A 267 -8.86 0.64 18.85
C VAL A 267 -8.31 1.70 17.90
N CYS A 268 -7.29 2.47 18.31
CA CYS A 268 -6.66 3.45 17.43
C CYS A 268 -6.01 2.81 16.20
N VAL A 269 -5.27 1.72 16.38
CA VAL A 269 -4.63 1.01 15.27
C VAL A 269 -5.67 0.41 14.32
N VAL A 270 -6.77 -0.15 14.82
CA VAL A 270 -7.88 -0.64 13.99
C VAL A 270 -8.54 0.52 13.23
N ALA A 271 -8.77 1.66 13.88
CA ALA A 271 -9.31 2.85 13.22
C ALA A 271 -8.39 3.34 12.10
N GLU A 272 -7.07 3.37 12.32
CA GLU A 272 -6.08 3.71 11.29
C GLU A 272 -6.12 2.72 10.11
N ILE A 273 -6.27 1.41 10.36
CA ILE A 273 -6.39 0.41 9.29
C ILE A 273 -7.66 0.63 8.46
N VAL A 274 -8.81 0.86 9.10
CA VAL A 274 -10.09 1.09 8.40
C VAL A 274 -10.03 2.35 7.55
N LEU A 275 -9.51 3.45 8.11
CA LEU A 275 -9.32 4.69 7.37
C LEU A 275 -8.30 4.52 6.23
N GLY A 276 -7.23 3.76 6.46
CA GLY A 276 -6.24 3.42 5.43
C GLY A 276 -6.84 2.63 4.27
N LEU A 277 -7.70 1.65 4.55
CA LEU A 277 -8.42 0.90 3.51
C LEU A 277 -9.37 1.82 2.72
N ALA A 278 -10.05 2.75 3.38
CA ALA A 278 -10.88 3.75 2.70
C ALA A 278 -10.03 4.66 1.79
N VAL A 279 -8.84 5.07 2.23
CA VAL A 279 -7.89 5.84 1.41
C VAL A 279 -7.43 5.03 0.20
N ILE A 280 -7.11 3.74 0.35
CA ILE A 280 -6.71 2.87 -0.77
C ILE A 280 -7.87 2.70 -1.75
N ALA A 281 -9.10 2.53 -1.26
CA ALA A 281 -10.29 2.45 -2.11
C ALA A 281 -10.52 3.73 -2.92
N LEU A 282 -10.34 4.90 -2.30
CA LEU A 282 -10.40 6.18 -3.01
C LEU A 282 -9.34 6.24 -4.11
N VAL A 283 -8.08 5.89 -3.81
CA VAL A 283 -6.97 5.92 -4.78
C VAL A 283 -7.23 4.96 -5.95
N ALA A 284 -7.73 3.76 -5.69
CA ALA A 284 -8.10 2.80 -6.71
C ALA A 284 -9.18 3.33 -7.65
N TRP A 285 -10.16 4.07 -7.08
CA TRP A 285 -11.24 4.69 -7.84
C TRP A 285 -10.77 5.94 -8.60
N PHE A 286 -10.37 7.02 -7.93
CA PHE A 286 -10.06 8.26 -8.64
C PHE A 286 -8.82 8.13 -9.54
N GLY A 287 -7.97 7.12 -9.31
CA GLY A 287 -6.86 6.81 -10.18
C GLY A 287 -7.27 6.28 -11.57
N THR A 288 -8.56 6.01 -11.84
CA THR A 288 -9.08 5.75 -13.20
C THR A 288 -9.63 7.00 -13.87
N LEU A 289 -9.80 8.10 -13.14
CA LEU A 289 -10.38 9.35 -13.64
C LEU A 289 -9.31 10.29 -14.19
N GLN A 290 -9.73 11.20 -15.06
CA GLN A 290 -8.87 12.30 -15.51
C GLN A 290 -8.80 13.39 -14.42
N PRO A 291 -7.64 14.04 -14.20
CA PRO A 291 -7.50 15.10 -13.20
C PRO A 291 -8.34 16.36 -13.48
N ARG A 292 -8.64 16.61 -14.75
CA ARG A 292 -9.41 17.70 -15.35
C ARG A 292 -10.07 17.20 -16.63
#